data_AF-A0A2H0YRS0-F1
#
_entry.id   AF-A0A2H0YRS0-F1
#
_cell.length_a   1.000
_cell.length_b   1.000
_cell.length_c   1.000
_cell.angle_alpha   90.00
_cell.angle_beta   90.00
_cell.angle_gamma   90.00
#
_symmetry.space_group_name_H-M   'P 1'
#
loop_
_entity.id
_entity.type
_entity.pdbx_description
1 polymer ?
#
loop_
_entity_poly.entity_id
_entity_poly.type
_entity_poly.pdbx_seq_one_letter_code
_entity_poly.pdbx_strand_id
1 'polypeptide(L)' 'GEGIKLISIFGDQKFIKARIHSLALVDHNIFLKE' A
#
# COMPACT_ATOMS: atom_id res chain seq x y z
N GLY A 1 12.08 -4.71 -7.82
CA GLY A 1 11.24 -3.50 -7.79
C GLY A 1 9.92 -3.73 -8.50
N GLU A 2 9.12 -4.70 -8.04
CA GLU A 2 7.84 -5.12 -8.63
C GLU A 2 6.89 -5.50 -7.48
N GLY A 3 6.52 -4.54 -6.64
CA GLY A 3 5.62 -4.76 -5.51
C GLY A 3 5.75 -3.74 -4.39
N ILE A 4 4.74 -3.69 -3.54
CA ILE A 4 4.63 -2.79 -2.39
C ILE A 4 4.71 -3.60 -1.12
N LYS A 5 5.52 -3.10 -0.17
CA LYS A 5 5.57 -3.59 1.20
C LYS A 5 4.66 -2.71 2.06
N LEU A 6 3.60 -3.31 2.58
CA LEU A 6 2.71 -2.70 3.56
C LEU A 6 3.26 -3.01 4.95
N ILE A 7 3.36 -1.97 5.78
CA ILE A 7 3.78 -2.08 7.17
C ILE A 7 2.66 -1.48 8.02
N SER A 8 2.05 -2.32 8.84
CA SER A 8 1.09 -1.89 9.87
C SER A 8 1.82 -1.14 10.97
N ILE A 9 1.14 -0.17 11.59
CA ILE A 9 1.65 0.53 12.78
C ILE A 9 1.83 -0.40 13.99
N PHE A 10 1.21 -1.59 13.96
CA PHE A 10 1.38 -2.64 14.98
C PHE A 10 2.55 -3.59 14.67
N GLY A 11 3.28 -3.37 13.58
CA GLY A 11 4.47 -4.14 13.21
C GLY A 11 4.26 -5.25 12.18
N ASP A 12 3.01 -5.58 11.84
CA ASP A 12 2.69 -6.58 10.81
C ASP A 12 3.15 -6.13 9.42
N GLN A 13 3.62 -7.09 8.62
CA GLN A 13 4.19 -6.81 7.30
C GLN A 13 3.57 -7.71 6.23
N LYS A 14 3.22 -7.11 5.09
CA LYS A 14 2.70 -7.83 3.92
C LYS A 14 3.37 -7.32 2.65
N PHE A 15 3.74 -8.24 1.76
CA PHE A 15 4.24 -7.91 0.42
C PHE A 15 3.17 -8.23 -0.62
N ILE A 16 2.92 -7.30 -1.53
CA ILE A 16 1.94 -7.45 -2.60
C ILE A 16 2.55 -6.99 -3.93
N LYS A 17 2.26 -7.70 -5.02
CA LYS A 17 2.64 -7.26 -6.36
C LYS A 17 1.61 -6.27 -6.89
N ALA A 18 1.86 -4.98 -6.64
CA ALA A 18 1.01 -3.88 -7.09
C ALA A 18 1.84 -2.60 -7.20
N ARG A 19 1.24 -1.56 -7.80
CA ARG A 19 1.74 -0.19 -7.86
C ARG A 19 0.73 0.77 -7.22
N ILE A 20 1.21 1.87 -6.65
CA ILE A 20 0.35 2.91 -6.08
C ILE A 20 -0.35 3.60 -7.24
N HIS A 21 -1.68 3.54 -7.28
CA HIS A 21 -2.49 4.22 -8.29
C HIS A 21 -2.80 5.65 -7.86
N SER A 22 -3.28 5.84 -6.63
CA SER A 22 -3.61 7.15 -6.06
C SER A 22 -3.63 7.12 -4.53
N LEU A 23 -3.54 8.31 -3.93
CA LEU A 23 -3.54 8.54 -2.49
C LEU A 23 -4.69 9.48 -2.12
N ALA A 24 -5.57 9.05 -1.23
CA ALA A 24 -6.64 9.87 -0.67
C ALA A 24 -6.35 10.09 0.82
N LEU A 25 -5.57 11.14 1.12
CA LEU A 25 -5.01 11.36 2.45
C LEU A 25 -6.06 11.78 3.49
N VAL A 26 -7.06 12.58 3.10
CA VAL A 26 -8.17 12.98 3.98
C VAL A 26 -9.01 11.76 4.39
N ASP A 27 -9.20 10.82 3.46
CA ASP A 27 -9.96 9.58 3.70
C ASP A 27 -9.07 8.44 4.21
N HIS A 28 -7.77 8.69 4.42
CA HIS A 28 -6.80 7.71 4.92
C HIS A 28 -6.69 6.45 4.06
N ASN A 29 -6.89 6.58 2.74
CA ASN A 29 -6.94 5.47 1.80
C ASN A 29 -5.79 5.52 0.77
N ILE A 30 -5.31 4.33 0.39
CA ILE A 30 -4.31 4.12 -0.65
C ILE A 30 -4.90 3.14 -1.67
N PHE A 31 -5.03 3.57 -2.92
CA PHE A 31 -5.55 2.72 -4.00
C PHE A 31 -4.39 2.10 -4.78
N LEU A 32 -4.48 0.79 -5.02
CA LEU A 32 -3.44 0.00 -5.65
C LEU A 32 -3.96 -0.63 -6.95
N LYS A 33 -3.06 -0.79 -7.93
CA LYS A 33 -3.34 -1.44 -9.21
C LYS A 33 -2.26 -2.50 -9.50
N GLU A 34 -2.63 -3.57 -10.19
CA GLU A 34 -1.69 -4.59 -10.71
C GLU A 34 -0.63 -3.98 -11.65
#